data_AF-A0A502HXN7-F1
#
_entry.id   AF-A0A502HXN7-F1
#
_cell.length_a   1.000
_cell.length_b   1.000
_cell.length_c   1.000
_cell.angle_alpha   90.00
_cell.angle_beta   90.00
_cell.angle_gamma   90.00
#
_symmetry.space_group_name_H-M   'P 1'
#
loop_
_entity.id
_entity.type
_entity.pdbx_description
1 polymer ?
#
loop_
_entity_poly.entity_id
_entity_poly.type
_entity_poly.pdbx_seq_one_letter_code
_entity_poly.pdbx_strand_id
1 'polypeptide(L)'
;MRYAFTLKNGAMALFDPETALLSITTPHGDVQSSTIGRAESRLLDLLLMEPGQTKSREEIIDYTWNDRVVASGSLNQAVFSLRNLLNDSRDHEILMTVPRRGYCFNRQYVVDAQTDLPVPTEETAQRSAPIVEEPAPAENEPVPLRLGKTTQSTYMTKALSVAYVLTLGVCAFAGFHSDFDKRKVEVSSVKQNDLTIHAVGNSVAEAESLRDLSAKQVQQASLNLKGQVWLNLFKSNYSVSCIRPDESTVNLQLNSDQKDLALMIRQCLETTL
;
A
#
# COMPACT_ATOMS: atom_id res chain seq x y z
N MET A 1 -15.97 -20.19 -2.94
CA MET A 1 -16.12 -19.80 -4.37
C MET A 1 -14.84 -19.11 -4.80
N ARG A 2 -14.35 -19.36 -6.03
CA ARG A 2 -13.16 -18.67 -6.56
C ARG A 2 -13.57 -17.40 -7.28
N TYR A 3 -12.75 -16.36 -7.17
CA TYR A 3 -12.99 -15.08 -7.84
C TYR A 3 -11.98 -14.89 -8.97
N ALA A 4 -12.46 -14.46 -10.13
CA ALA A 4 -11.64 -14.12 -11.28
C ALA A 4 -11.76 -12.63 -11.58
N PHE A 5 -10.63 -11.95 -11.78
CA PHE A 5 -10.59 -10.52 -12.08
C PHE A 5 -9.33 -10.16 -12.88
N THR A 6 -9.37 -9.06 -13.61
CA THR A 6 -8.26 -8.52 -14.39
C THR A 6 -7.42 -7.55 -13.55
N LEU A 7 -6.15 -7.43 -13.90
CA LEU A 7 -5.24 -6.41 -13.40
C LEU A 7 -4.99 -5.34 -14.47
N LYS A 8 -4.46 -4.18 -14.08
CA LYS A 8 -4.23 -3.05 -15.00
C LYS A 8 -3.29 -3.36 -16.16
N ASN A 9 -2.38 -4.31 -15.98
CA ASN A 9 -1.43 -4.76 -17.01
C ASN A 9 -2.02 -5.84 -17.93
N GLY A 10 -3.32 -6.11 -17.85
CA GLY A 10 -4.00 -7.16 -18.62
C GLY A 10 -3.81 -8.57 -18.08
N ALA A 11 -3.09 -8.75 -16.97
CA ALA A 11 -2.97 -10.05 -16.32
C ALA A 11 -4.31 -10.50 -15.72
N MET A 12 -4.54 -11.81 -15.71
CA MET A 12 -5.71 -12.44 -15.10
C MET A 12 -5.36 -12.97 -13.72
N ALA A 13 -6.10 -12.54 -12.70
CA ALA A 13 -5.97 -13.02 -11.33
C ALA A 13 -7.10 -14.00 -10.99
N LEU A 14 -6.73 -15.13 -10.40
CA LEU A 14 -7.64 -16.11 -9.82
C LEU A 14 -7.35 -16.20 -8.33
N PHE A 15 -8.35 -15.91 -7.51
CA PHE A 15 -8.26 -15.93 -6.06
C PHE A 15 -9.16 -17.02 -5.48
N ASP A 16 -8.57 -17.89 -4.66
CA ASP A 16 -9.29 -18.91 -3.89
C ASP A 16 -9.25 -18.54 -2.39
N PRO A 17 -10.39 -18.10 -1.80
CA PRO A 17 -10.45 -17.68 -0.40
C PRO A 17 -10.29 -18.85 0.58
N GLU A 18 -10.60 -20.09 0.17
CA GLU A 18 -10.49 -21.26 1.04
C GLU A 18 -9.03 -21.66 1.27
N THR A 19 -8.20 -21.55 0.22
CA THR A 19 -6.77 -21.86 0.29
C THR A 19 -5.89 -20.63 0.45
N ALA A 20 -6.47 -19.43 0.45
CA ALA A 20 -5.77 -18.14 0.41
C ALA A 20 -4.73 -18.06 -0.74
N LEU A 21 -5.03 -18.70 -1.87
CA LEU A 21 -4.13 -18.76 -3.01
C LEU A 21 -4.53 -17.70 -4.03
N LEU A 22 -3.57 -16.87 -4.44
CA LEU A 22 -3.72 -15.94 -5.56
C LEU A 22 -2.79 -16.37 -6.69
N SER A 23 -3.37 -16.65 -7.85
CA SER A 23 -2.65 -16.99 -9.08
C SER A 23 -2.85 -15.89 -10.12
N ILE A 24 -1.76 -15.26 -10.54
CA ILE A 24 -1.74 -14.20 -11.56
C ILE A 24 -1.12 -14.78 -12.83
N THR A 25 -1.89 -14.77 -13.91
CA THR A 25 -1.46 -15.20 -15.24
C THR A 25 -1.19 -13.96 -16.10
N THR A 26 0.05 -13.76 -16.53
CA THR A 26 0.41 -12.63 -17.40
C THR A 26 -0.21 -12.80 -18.79
N PRO A 27 -0.35 -11.71 -19.57
CA PRO A 27 -0.79 -11.81 -20.97
C PRO A 27 0.08 -12.72 -21.84
N HIS A 28 1.33 -12.97 -21.42
CA HIS A 28 2.29 -13.84 -22.11
C HIS A 28 2.19 -15.32 -21.67
N GLY A 29 1.29 -15.65 -20.74
CA GLY A 29 1.03 -17.01 -20.28
C GLY A 29 1.84 -17.45 -19.05
N ASP A 30 2.65 -16.57 -18.46
CA ASP A 30 3.39 -16.89 -17.23
C ASP A 30 2.45 -16.88 -16.03
N VAL A 31 2.44 -17.97 -15.26
CA VAL A 31 1.61 -18.09 -14.05
C VAL A 31 2.48 -17.89 -12.81
N GLN A 32 2.17 -16.86 -12.03
CA GLN A 32 2.77 -16.62 -10.71
C GLN A 32 1.71 -16.91 -9.64
N SER A 33 1.98 -17.88 -8.77
CA SER A 33 1.08 -18.22 -7.66
C SER A 33 1.71 -17.91 -6.33
N SER A 34 0.97 -17.25 -5.45
CA SER A 34 1.41 -16.88 -4.11
C SER A 34 0.29 -17.08 -3.09
N THR A 35 0.64 -17.56 -1.91
CA THR A 35 -0.27 -17.58 -0.77
C THR A 35 -0.28 -16.22 -0.11
N ILE A 36 -1.48 -15.65 0.09
CA ILE A 36 -1.66 -14.34 0.71
C ILE A 36 -1.94 -14.48 2.21
N GLY A 37 -1.59 -13.45 2.98
CA GLY A 37 -1.81 -13.45 4.42
C GLY A 37 -3.30 -13.59 4.77
N ARG A 38 -3.59 -14.09 5.98
CA ARG A 38 -4.96 -14.34 6.44
C ARG A 38 -5.83 -13.07 6.38
N ALA A 39 -5.27 -11.93 6.80
CA ALA A 39 -6.01 -10.68 6.82
C ALA A 39 -6.31 -10.19 5.40
N GLU A 40 -5.31 -10.23 4.53
CA GLU A 40 -5.42 -9.90 3.11
C GLU A 40 -6.43 -10.79 2.39
N SER A 41 -6.41 -12.10 2.66
CA SER A 41 -7.36 -13.07 2.11
C SER A 41 -8.79 -12.73 2.47
N ARG A 42 -9.08 -12.52 3.75
CA ARG A 42 -10.44 -12.20 4.22
C ARG A 42 -10.91 -10.83 3.76
N LEU A 43 -10.02 -9.84 3.74
CA LEU A 43 -10.31 -8.52 3.20
C LEU A 43 -10.70 -8.61 1.71
N LEU A 44 -9.89 -9.32 0.92
CA LEU A 44 -10.13 -9.46 -0.52
C LEU A 44 -11.43 -10.24 -0.79
N ASP A 45 -11.68 -11.32 -0.04
CA ASP A 45 -12.91 -12.10 -0.10
C ASP A 45 -14.14 -11.23 0.18
N LEU A 46 -14.17 -10.48 1.28
CA LEU A 46 -15.29 -9.60 1.62
C LEU A 46 -15.62 -8.58 0.52
N LEU A 47 -14.59 -8.00 -0.09
CA LEU A 47 -14.78 -6.99 -1.13
C LEU A 47 -15.19 -7.58 -2.48
N LEU A 48 -14.83 -8.84 -2.74
CA LEU A 48 -15.19 -9.57 -3.97
C LEU A 48 -16.54 -10.29 -3.87
N MET A 49 -17.09 -10.48 -2.66
CA MET A 49 -18.47 -10.94 -2.49
C MET A 49 -19.48 -9.98 -3.12
N GLU A 50 -19.26 -8.67 -2.99
CA GLU A 50 -20.13 -7.60 -3.53
C GLU A 50 -19.28 -6.51 -4.20
N PRO A 51 -18.70 -6.77 -5.39
CA PRO A 51 -17.83 -5.82 -6.05
C PRO A 51 -18.59 -4.54 -6.44
N GLY A 52 -17.97 -3.40 -6.21
CA GLY A 52 -18.58 -2.06 -6.34
C GLY A 52 -19.25 -1.55 -5.06
N GLN A 53 -19.60 -2.43 -4.12
CA GLN A 53 -20.17 -2.01 -2.84
C GLN A 53 -19.07 -1.50 -1.90
N THR A 54 -19.32 -0.35 -1.26
CA THR A 54 -18.39 0.18 -0.24
C THR A 54 -18.62 -0.53 1.08
N LYS A 55 -17.56 -1.16 1.60
CA LYS A 55 -17.50 -1.79 2.91
C LYS A 55 -16.86 -0.84 3.91
N SER A 56 -17.45 -0.70 5.10
CA SER A 56 -16.94 0.24 6.11
C SER A 56 -15.65 -0.28 6.75
N ARG A 57 -14.91 0.61 7.42
CA ARG A 57 -13.68 0.18 8.13
C ARG A 57 -14.02 -0.80 9.24
N GLU A 58 -15.12 -0.56 9.94
CA GLU A 58 -15.62 -1.38 11.04
C GLU A 58 -16.06 -2.76 10.51
N GLU A 59 -16.88 -2.80 9.45
CA GLU A 59 -17.33 -4.04 8.81
C GLU A 59 -16.15 -4.89 8.34
N ILE A 60 -15.15 -4.26 7.72
CA ILE A 60 -13.94 -4.93 7.27
C ILE A 60 -13.15 -5.49 8.46
N ILE A 61 -12.99 -4.72 9.53
CA ILE A 61 -12.23 -5.16 10.71
C ILE A 61 -12.92 -6.35 11.36
N ASP A 62 -14.23 -6.27 11.56
CA ASP A 62 -15.03 -7.31 12.20
C ASP A 62 -14.96 -8.61 11.37
N TYR A 63 -15.15 -8.53 10.05
CA TYR A 63 -15.05 -9.70 9.17
C TYR A 63 -13.62 -10.25 9.13
N THR A 64 -12.60 -9.42 9.03
CA THR A 64 -11.22 -9.86 8.78
C THR A 64 -10.58 -10.46 10.03
N TRP A 65 -10.88 -9.91 11.21
CA TRP A 65 -10.24 -10.32 12.47
C TRP A 65 -11.16 -11.01 13.47
N ASN A 66 -12.45 -11.22 13.15
CA ASN A 66 -13.43 -11.94 13.98
C ASN A 66 -13.41 -11.46 15.44
N ASP A 67 -13.70 -10.17 15.66
CA ASP A 67 -13.74 -9.50 16.97
C ASP A 67 -12.40 -9.42 17.73
N ARG A 68 -11.26 -9.76 17.09
CA ARG A 68 -9.95 -9.53 17.69
C ARG A 68 -9.57 -8.06 17.59
N VAL A 69 -9.14 -7.50 18.72
CA VAL A 69 -8.56 -6.16 18.78
C VAL A 69 -7.22 -6.15 18.05
N VAL A 70 -7.12 -5.28 17.04
CA VAL A 70 -5.90 -5.07 16.25
C VAL A 70 -5.39 -3.63 16.38
N ALA A 71 -4.14 -3.40 16.00
CA ALA A 71 -3.56 -2.07 15.98
C ALA A 71 -4.29 -1.18 14.97
N SER A 72 -4.33 0.13 15.23
CA SER A 72 -5.04 1.12 14.39
C SER A 72 -4.59 1.15 12.92
N GLY A 73 -3.36 0.70 12.64
CA GLY A 73 -2.79 0.61 11.30
C GLY A 73 -3.01 -0.72 10.57
N SER A 74 -3.53 -1.77 11.22
CA SER A 74 -3.58 -3.13 10.66
C SER A 74 -4.41 -3.23 9.38
N LEU A 75 -5.56 -2.55 9.32
CA LEU A 75 -6.37 -2.48 8.10
C LEU A 75 -5.60 -1.80 6.96
N ASN A 76 -4.93 -0.68 7.25
CA ASN A 76 -4.18 0.05 6.24
C ASN A 76 -3.00 -0.79 5.71
N GLN A 77 -2.36 -1.58 6.57
CA GLN A 77 -1.29 -2.50 6.17
C GLN A 77 -1.81 -3.62 5.27
N ALA A 78 -2.94 -4.24 5.60
CA ALA A 78 -3.56 -5.27 4.75
C ALA A 78 -3.96 -4.71 3.38
N VAL A 79 -4.55 -3.51 3.34
CA VAL A 79 -4.88 -2.81 2.08
C VAL A 79 -3.64 -2.50 1.26
N PHE A 80 -2.57 -2.02 1.89
CA PHE A 80 -1.29 -1.74 1.22
C PHE A 80 -0.66 -3.01 0.64
N SER A 81 -0.67 -4.10 1.42
CA SER A 81 -0.18 -5.42 1.02
C SER A 81 -0.91 -5.93 -0.23
N LEU A 82 -2.25 -5.90 -0.21
CA LEU A 82 -3.08 -6.26 -1.37
C LEU A 82 -2.79 -5.39 -2.58
N ARG A 83 -2.70 -4.07 -2.42
CA ARG A 83 -2.40 -3.15 -3.54
C ARG A 83 -1.08 -3.48 -4.21
N ASN A 84 -0.04 -3.81 -3.44
CA ASN A 84 1.24 -4.20 -4.03
C ASN A 84 1.12 -5.52 -4.79
N LEU A 85 0.42 -6.50 -4.23
CA LEU A 85 0.23 -7.80 -4.86
C LEU A 85 -0.59 -7.72 -6.16
N LEU A 86 -1.58 -6.84 -6.21
CA LEU A 86 -2.43 -6.60 -7.37
C LEU A 86 -1.84 -5.57 -8.35
N ASN A 87 -0.62 -5.07 -8.11
CA ASN A 87 0.01 -4.00 -8.88
C ASN A 87 -0.86 -2.72 -8.99
N ASP A 88 -1.48 -2.34 -7.88
CA ASP A 88 -2.41 -1.22 -7.72
C ASP A 88 -1.91 -0.16 -6.72
N SER A 89 -0.59 0.04 -6.60
CA SER A 89 -0.01 0.89 -5.56
C SER A 89 -0.07 2.41 -5.84
N ARG A 90 -0.37 2.84 -7.06
CA ARG A 90 -0.38 4.27 -7.45
C ARG A 90 -1.79 4.85 -7.46
N ASP A 91 -2.62 4.37 -8.39
CA ASP A 91 -3.90 5.01 -8.70
C ASP A 91 -5.08 4.40 -7.93
N HIS A 92 -4.86 3.27 -7.25
CA HIS A 92 -5.87 2.58 -6.42
C HIS A 92 -7.18 2.29 -7.17
N GLU A 93 -7.11 1.87 -8.42
CA GLU A 93 -8.27 1.68 -9.30
C GLU A 93 -8.96 0.34 -9.10
N ILE A 94 -8.23 -0.68 -8.62
CA ILE A 94 -8.77 -2.01 -8.36
C ILE A 94 -9.32 -2.05 -6.93
N LEU A 95 -8.48 -1.69 -5.95
CA LEU A 95 -8.85 -1.61 -4.54
C LEU A 95 -8.98 -0.14 -4.12
N MET A 96 -10.17 0.43 -4.31
CA MET A 96 -10.45 1.84 -4.15
C MET A 96 -10.63 2.25 -2.69
N THR A 97 -10.10 3.42 -2.31
CA THR A 97 -10.44 4.08 -1.04
C THR A 97 -11.64 5.00 -1.27
N VAL A 98 -12.68 4.85 -0.45
CA VAL A 98 -13.83 5.76 -0.44
C VAL A 98 -13.72 6.67 0.79
N PRO A 99 -13.38 7.97 0.63
CA PRO A 99 -13.12 8.85 1.75
C PRO A 99 -14.25 8.87 2.77
N ARG A 100 -13.91 8.75 4.06
CA ARG A 100 -14.84 8.69 5.21
C ARG A 100 -15.83 7.53 5.20
N ARG A 101 -15.79 6.63 4.20
CA ARG A 101 -16.72 5.50 4.09
C ARG A 101 -16.03 4.15 4.22
N GLY A 102 -14.86 3.96 3.61
CA GLY A 102 -14.12 2.70 3.70
C GLY A 102 -13.45 2.32 2.39
N TYR A 103 -13.62 1.06 1.96
CA TYR A 103 -12.97 0.50 0.78
C TYR A 103 -13.97 -0.26 -0.10
N CYS A 104 -13.69 -0.33 -1.40
CA CYS A 104 -14.44 -1.17 -2.34
C CYS A 104 -13.51 -1.80 -3.38
N PHE A 105 -13.89 -2.98 -3.87
CA PHE A 105 -13.29 -3.55 -5.07
C PHE A 105 -14.00 -2.99 -6.29
N ASN A 106 -13.28 -2.52 -7.30
CA ASN A 106 -13.88 -1.96 -8.50
C ASN A 106 -14.48 -3.06 -9.37
N ARG A 107 -15.79 -2.97 -9.61
CA ARG A 107 -16.57 -3.93 -10.40
C ARG A 107 -16.04 -4.12 -11.81
N GLN A 108 -15.46 -3.08 -12.42
CA GLN A 108 -14.95 -3.10 -13.79
C GLN A 108 -13.82 -4.11 -14.01
N TYR A 109 -13.13 -4.50 -12.94
CA TYR A 109 -12.05 -5.47 -12.99
C TYR A 109 -12.53 -6.91 -12.74
N VAL A 110 -13.75 -7.13 -12.26
CA VAL A 110 -14.25 -8.48 -12.00
C VAL A 110 -14.72 -9.11 -13.31
N VAL A 111 -14.24 -10.33 -13.58
CA VAL A 111 -14.67 -11.11 -14.74
C VAL A 111 -15.85 -11.97 -14.31
N ASP A 112 -17.05 -11.57 -14.72
CA ASP A 112 -18.21 -12.43 -14.60
C ASP A 112 -18.06 -13.60 -15.57
N ALA A 113 -18.34 -14.81 -15.11
CA ALA A 113 -18.46 -15.99 -15.98
C ALA A 113 -19.69 -15.94 -16.91
N GLN A 114 -20.31 -14.77 -17.10
CA GLN A 114 -21.46 -14.55 -17.97
C GLN A 114 -21.15 -13.40 -18.94
N THR A 115 -20.83 -13.80 -20.16
CA THR A 115 -20.51 -12.99 -21.34
C THR A 115 -21.63 -11.99 -21.70
N ASP A 116 -21.19 -10.83 -22.21
CA ASP A 116 -21.84 -9.86 -23.10
C ASP A 116 -23.38 -9.83 -23.20
N LEU A 117 -23.96 -8.68 -22.85
CA LEU A 117 -24.85 -7.93 -23.75
C LEU A 117 -24.68 -6.41 -23.52
N PRO A 118 -24.55 -5.58 -24.57
CA PRO A 118 -24.54 -4.13 -24.45
C PRO A 118 -25.96 -3.52 -24.49
N VAL A 119 -26.28 -2.68 -23.47
CA VAL A 119 -27.02 -1.37 -23.50
C VAL A 119 -28.48 -1.42 -24.03
N PRO A 120 -29.45 -0.48 -23.78
CA PRO A 120 -29.49 0.79 -23.01
C PRO A 120 -30.64 0.94 -21.97
N THR A 121 -30.49 2.00 -21.17
CA THR A 121 -31.53 2.87 -20.61
C THR A 121 -32.96 2.68 -21.11
N GLU A 122 -33.89 2.40 -20.18
CA GLU A 122 -35.27 2.86 -20.27
C GLU A 122 -35.74 3.35 -18.89
N GLU A 123 -35.85 4.68 -18.80
CA GLU A 123 -36.69 5.42 -17.90
C GLU A 123 -38.14 5.22 -18.34
N THR A 124 -39.00 4.58 -17.54
CA THR A 124 -40.44 4.87 -17.57
C THR A 124 -41.09 4.59 -16.21
N ALA A 125 -41.85 5.60 -15.80
CA ALA A 125 -42.74 5.67 -14.67
C ALA A 125 -43.71 4.48 -14.52
N GLN A 126 -44.07 4.18 -13.26
CA GLN A 126 -45.45 4.26 -12.72
C GLN A 126 -45.39 3.81 -11.24
N ARG A 127 -45.40 4.73 -10.27
CA ARG A 127 -46.57 5.19 -9.50
C ARG A 127 -47.63 4.12 -9.20
N SER A 128 -47.73 3.76 -7.92
CA SER A 128 -49.01 3.55 -7.24
C SER A 128 -48.84 3.70 -5.72
N ALA A 129 -49.27 4.87 -5.21
CA ALA A 129 -49.79 5.01 -3.86
C ALA A 129 -51.31 4.81 -3.91
N PRO A 130 -51.95 4.50 -2.78
CA PRO A 130 -53.17 5.19 -2.43
C PRO A 130 -53.05 5.88 -1.06
N ILE A 131 -53.34 7.17 -1.09
CA ILE A 131 -53.86 8.00 0.00
C ILE A 131 -55.22 7.46 0.44
N VAL A 132 -55.55 7.55 1.74
CA VAL A 132 -56.81 8.04 2.37
C VAL A 132 -56.60 7.87 3.89
N GLU A 133 -56.27 8.92 4.65
CA GLU A 133 -57.14 9.93 5.28
C GLU A 133 -57.45 9.59 6.76
N GLU A 134 -56.97 10.48 7.62
CA GLU A 134 -57.20 10.61 9.06
C GLU A 134 -58.58 11.27 9.31
N PRO A 135 -59.29 10.96 10.41
CA PRO A 135 -59.40 11.97 11.49
C PRO A 135 -59.44 11.38 12.91
N ALA A 136 -58.69 12.01 13.82
CA ALA A 136 -59.00 12.07 15.25
C ALA A 136 -60.22 13.00 15.50
N PRO A 137 -60.86 12.94 16.68
CA PRO A 137 -60.53 13.97 17.69
C PRO A 137 -60.61 13.51 19.16
N ALA A 138 -59.78 14.18 19.98
CA ALA A 138 -59.96 14.72 21.36
C ALA A 138 -60.78 13.91 22.41
N GLU A 139 -60.46 13.87 23.72
CA GLU A 139 -60.15 15.00 24.62
C GLU A 139 -59.92 14.49 26.07
N ASN A 140 -59.32 15.34 26.92
CA ASN A 140 -59.29 15.37 28.41
C ASN A 140 -58.29 14.43 29.13
N GLU A 141 -57.46 14.82 30.13
CA GLU A 141 -57.08 16.06 30.86
C GLU A 141 -55.93 15.65 31.86
N PRO A 142 -55.29 16.52 32.68
CA PRO A 142 -53.84 16.56 32.90
C PRO A 142 -53.30 16.19 34.31
N VAL A 143 -52.00 16.47 34.54
CA VAL A 143 -51.28 16.83 35.81
C VAL A 143 -50.41 15.72 36.47
N PRO A 144 -49.22 15.97 37.11
CA PRO A 144 -48.16 17.00 36.93
C PRO A 144 -46.69 16.46 36.89
N LEU A 145 -45.81 17.32 36.35
CA LEU A 145 -44.42 17.68 36.74
C LEU A 145 -43.55 16.70 37.55
N ARG A 146 -42.35 16.40 37.03
CA ARG A 146 -41.11 16.42 37.82
C ARG A 146 -39.94 17.11 37.10
N LEU A 147 -39.65 18.31 37.61
CA LEU A 147 -38.42 19.07 37.42
C LEU A 147 -37.31 18.46 38.29
N GLY A 148 -36.33 17.81 37.65
CA GLY A 148 -35.14 17.24 38.27
C GLY A 148 -33.93 18.16 38.15
N LYS A 149 -33.89 19.18 39.01
CA LYS A 149 -32.74 19.96 39.51
C LYS A 149 -31.31 19.48 39.13
N THR A 150 -30.58 20.41 38.55
CA THR A 150 -29.12 20.54 38.43
C THR A 150 -28.43 20.41 39.79
N THR A 151 -27.33 19.64 39.85
CA THR A 151 -26.37 19.70 40.96
C THR A 151 -24.98 19.93 40.38
N GLN A 152 -24.44 21.12 40.63
CA GLN A 152 -23.05 21.47 40.33
C GLN A 152 -22.11 20.54 41.11
N SER A 153 -21.25 19.80 40.39
CA SER A 153 -20.13 19.09 40.98
C SER A 153 -18.83 19.71 40.50
N THR A 154 -18.32 20.66 41.28
CA THR A 154 -17.02 21.31 41.11
C THR A 154 -15.84 20.43 41.54
N TYR A 155 -15.98 19.11 41.43
CA TYR A 155 -14.92 18.14 41.75
C TYR A 155 -14.32 17.43 40.52
N MET A 156 -14.76 17.77 39.29
CA MET A 156 -14.25 17.15 38.06
C MET A 156 -13.25 17.99 37.26
N THR A 157 -12.93 19.23 37.65
CA THR A 157 -11.97 20.07 36.91
C THR A 157 -10.50 19.78 37.24
N LYS A 158 -10.17 19.23 38.42
CA LYS A 158 -8.77 18.93 38.80
C LYS A 158 -8.26 17.59 38.24
N ALA A 159 -9.13 16.59 38.06
CA ALA A 159 -8.72 15.30 37.52
C ALA A 159 -8.44 15.37 36.00
N LEU A 160 -9.21 16.18 35.27
CA LEU A 160 -9.01 16.43 33.84
C LEU A 160 -7.68 17.14 33.54
N SER A 161 -7.26 18.09 34.39
CA SER A 161 -5.96 18.77 34.20
C SER A 161 -4.77 17.85 34.43
N VAL A 162 -4.86 16.95 35.42
CA VAL A 162 -3.78 15.99 35.70
C VAL A 162 -3.68 14.95 34.58
N ALA A 163 -4.81 14.43 34.10
CA ALA A 163 -4.83 13.53 32.95
C ALA A 163 -4.26 14.22 31.71
N TYR A 164 -4.63 15.47 31.42
CA TYR A 164 -4.10 16.22 30.29
C TYR A 164 -2.57 16.42 30.36
N VAL A 165 -2.04 16.78 31.53
CA VAL A 165 -0.59 16.95 31.72
C VAL A 165 0.15 15.61 31.61
N LEU A 166 -0.42 14.52 32.15
CA LEU A 166 0.14 13.18 31.98
C LEU A 166 0.15 12.75 30.51
N THR A 167 -0.95 12.95 29.79
CA THR A 167 -1.03 12.63 28.36
C THR A 167 -0.05 13.47 27.54
N LEU A 168 0.07 14.78 27.82
CA LEU A 168 1.10 15.63 27.20
C LEU A 168 2.51 15.15 27.53
N GLY A 169 2.78 14.73 28.77
CA GLY A 169 4.06 14.15 29.17
C GLY A 169 4.36 12.86 28.41
N VAL A 170 3.38 11.97 28.27
CA VAL A 170 3.49 10.72 27.48
C VAL A 170 3.68 11.02 26.00
N CYS A 171 2.96 11.98 25.43
CA CYS A 171 3.13 12.39 24.03
C CYS A 171 4.48 13.06 23.78
N ALA A 172 4.97 13.90 24.70
CA ALA A 172 6.30 14.49 24.61
C ALA A 172 7.37 13.41 24.73
N PHE A 173 7.25 12.49 25.70
CA PHE A 173 8.16 11.37 25.86
C PHE A 173 8.15 10.45 24.63
N ALA A 174 6.97 10.09 24.11
CA ALA A 174 6.85 9.32 22.89
C ALA A 174 7.38 10.07 21.68
N GLY A 175 7.17 11.38 21.56
CA GLY A 175 7.71 12.20 20.47
C GLY A 175 9.23 12.38 20.52
N PHE A 176 9.82 12.46 21.72
CA PHE A 176 11.26 12.52 21.93
C PHE A 176 11.96 11.17 21.75
N HIS A 177 11.30 10.06 22.09
CA HIS A 177 11.83 8.70 21.93
C HIS A 177 11.44 8.03 20.61
N SER A 178 10.44 8.55 19.91
CA SER A 178 10.17 8.18 18.52
C SER A 178 11.24 8.85 17.67
N ASP A 179 12.42 8.25 17.67
CA ASP A 179 13.32 8.30 16.52
C ASP A 179 12.52 7.70 15.37
N PHE A 180 11.71 8.54 14.71
CA PHE A 180 11.14 8.22 13.43
C PHE A 180 12.35 7.91 12.58
N ASP A 181 12.57 6.62 12.32
CA ASP A 181 13.61 6.06 11.47
C ASP A 181 13.46 6.67 10.08
N LYS A 182 13.95 7.91 9.94
CA LYS A 182 14.05 8.65 8.71
C LYS A 182 15.11 7.89 7.96
N ARG A 183 14.71 6.91 7.15
CA ARG A 183 15.59 6.22 6.21
C ARG A 183 16.36 7.30 5.45
N LYS A 184 17.59 7.53 5.86
CA LYS A 184 18.39 8.65 5.40
C LYS A 184 19.10 8.15 4.16
N VAL A 185 18.60 8.55 2.99
CA VAL A 185 19.27 8.24 1.73
C VAL A 185 20.49 9.15 1.65
N GLU A 186 21.67 8.56 1.75
CA GLU A 186 22.95 9.24 1.63
C GLU A 186 23.64 8.80 0.34
N VAL A 187 24.22 9.75 -0.37
CA VAL A 187 24.93 9.51 -1.63
C VAL A 187 26.38 9.90 -1.46
N SER A 188 27.27 9.00 -1.81
CA SER A 188 28.72 9.22 -1.81
C SER A 188 29.26 9.04 -3.22
N SER A 189 30.06 9.99 -3.69
CA SER A 189 30.51 10.03 -5.09
C SER A 189 32.02 10.16 -5.18
N VAL A 190 32.63 9.48 -6.15
CA VAL A 190 34.05 9.64 -6.49
C VAL A 190 34.21 9.65 -8.00
N LYS A 191 35.09 10.54 -8.50
CA LYS A 191 35.47 10.57 -9.90
C LYS A 191 36.83 9.89 -10.07
N GLN A 192 36.89 8.86 -10.90
CA GLN A 192 38.10 8.17 -11.32
C GLN A 192 38.27 8.33 -12.83
N ASN A 193 39.20 9.18 -13.25
CA ASN A 193 39.41 9.51 -14.67
C ASN A 193 38.11 10.02 -15.34
N ASP A 194 37.65 9.32 -16.38
CA ASP A 194 36.43 9.60 -17.14
C ASP A 194 35.18 8.89 -16.58
N LEU A 195 35.32 8.15 -15.48
CA LEU A 195 34.23 7.46 -14.79
C LEU A 195 33.86 8.18 -13.49
N THR A 196 32.57 8.40 -13.27
CA THR A 196 32.04 8.85 -11.97
C THR A 196 31.24 7.72 -11.32
N ILE A 197 31.58 7.37 -10.09
CA ILE A 197 30.92 6.32 -9.31
C ILE A 197 30.13 7.00 -8.18
N HIS A 198 28.82 6.79 -8.18
CA HIS A 198 27.89 7.18 -7.13
C HIS A 198 27.45 5.93 -6.39
N ALA A 199 27.52 5.94 -5.06
CA ALA A 199 26.98 4.89 -4.22
C ALA A 199 25.92 5.46 -3.28
N VAL A 200 24.84 4.71 -3.11
CA VAL A 200 23.69 5.08 -2.30
C VAL A 200 23.57 4.11 -1.13
N GLY A 201 23.36 4.64 0.08
CA GLY A 201 23.18 3.85 1.30
C GLY A 201 22.21 4.52 2.27
N ASN A 202 21.87 3.81 3.34
CA ASN A 202 21.02 4.33 4.44
C ASN A 202 21.83 5.13 5.47
N SER A 203 23.14 5.21 5.28
CA SER A 203 24.07 6.01 6.06
C SER A 203 25.26 6.44 5.20
N VAL A 204 25.95 7.50 5.60
CA VAL A 204 27.16 7.97 4.93
C VAL A 204 28.23 6.87 4.91
N ALA A 205 28.43 6.17 6.01
CA ALA A 205 29.41 5.08 6.11
C ALA A 205 29.11 3.91 5.16
N GLU A 206 27.83 3.56 4.99
CA GLU A 206 27.41 2.51 4.04
C GLU A 206 27.66 2.95 2.59
N ALA A 207 27.28 4.18 2.24
CA ALA A 207 27.51 4.73 0.91
C ALA A 207 29.01 4.84 0.58
N GLU A 208 29.84 5.30 1.53
CA GLU A 208 31.30 5.37 1.37
C GLU A 208 31.93 4.00 1.22
N SER A 209 31.53 3.02 2.04
CA SER A 209 32.05 1.66 1.95
C SER A 209 31.78 1.02 0.59
N LEU A 210 30.55 1.17 0.06
CA LEU A 210 30.18 0.64 -1.26
C LEU A 210 30.91 1.37 -2.39
N ARG A 211 31.03 2.70 -2.30
CA ARG A 211 31.79 3.53 -3.26
C ARG A 211 33.24 3.08 -3.31
N ASP A 212 33.91 2.97 -2.16
CA ASP A 212 35.34 2.67 -2.07
C ASP A 212 35.65 1.24 -2.49
N LEU A 213 34.78 0.28 -2.13
CA LEU A 213 34.86 -1.09 -2.61
C LEU A 213 34.82 -1.13 -4.15
N SER A 214 33.85 -0.44 -4.74
CA SER A 214 33.63 -0.44 -6.20
C SER A 214 34.76 0.27 -6.93
N ALA A 215 35.18 1.44 -6.44
CA ALA A 215 36.30 2.22 -6.94
C ALA A 215 37.62 1.42 -6.90
N LYS A 216 37.85 0.66 -5.83
CA LYS A 216 39.02 -0.20 -5.71
C LYS A 216 38.97 -1.36 -6.70
N GLN A 217 37.82 -2.02 -6.86
CA GLN A 217 37.66 -3.13 -7.81
C GLN A 217 37.84 -2.67 -9.27
N VAL A 218 37.26 -1.53 -9.66
CA VAL A 218 37.42 -0.97 -11.02
C VAL A 218 38.89 -0.65 -11.30
N GLN A 219 39.59 -0.05 -10.32
CA GLN A 219 41.02 0.24 -10.44
C GLN A 219 41.87 -1.03 -10.53
N GLN A 220 41.57 -2.06 -9.71
CA GLN A 220 42.27 -3.34 -9.75
C GLN A 220 42.07 -4.08 -11.08
N ALA A 221 40.88 -3.98 -11.66
CA ALA A 221 40.57 -4.55 -12.97
C ALA A 221 41.17 -3.74 -14.14
N SER A 222 41.81 -2.59 -13.87
CA SER A 222 42.44 -1.71 -14.87
C SER A 222 41.48 -1.29 -16.00
N LEU A 223 40.19 -1.12 -15.67
CA LEU A 223 39.16 -0.82 -16.65
C LEU A 223 39.14 0.68 -16.98
N ASN A 224 39.36 1.04 -18.24
CA ASN A 224 39.24 2.42 -18.71
C ASN A 224 37.80 2.71 -19.14
N LEU A 225 36.91 2.80 -18.15
CA LEU A 225 35.49 3.05 -18.39
C LEU A 225 35.20 4.56 -18.41
N LYS A 226 34.15 4.94 -19.14
CA LYS A 226 33.71 6.33 -19.27
C LYS A 226 32.22 6.42 -18.98
N GLY A 227 31.82 7.50 -18.32
CA GLY A 227 30.42 7.78 -18.00
C GLY A 227 30.17 7.87 -16.50
N GLN A 228 28.95 7.55 -16.09
CA GLN A 228 28.51 7.62 -14.70
C GLN A 228 27.85 6.30 -14.30
N VAL A 229 28.09 5.85 -13.07
CA VAL A 229 27.45 4.66 -12.52
C VAL A 229 26.91 4.95 -11.12
N TRP A 230 25.74 4.43 -10.83
CA TRP A 230 25.01 4.52 -9.57
C TRP A 230 24.84 3.13 -9.01
N LEU A 231 25.23 2.96 -7.76
CA LEU A 231 25.31 1.68 -7.08
C LEU A 231 24.45 1.73 -5.82
N ASN A 232 23.64 0.71 -5.63
CA ASN A 232 22.88 0.52 -4.39
C ASN A 232 22.93 -0.96 -4.01
N LEU A 233 23.09 -1.24 -2.72
CA LEU A 233 22.98 -2.58 -2.18
C LEU A 233 21.71 -2.66 -1.34
N PHE A 234 20.73 -3.42 -1.79
CA PHE A 234 19.51 -3.65 -1.03
C PHE A 234 19.41 -5.12 -0.63
N LYS A 235 19.47 -5.37 0.69
CA LYS A 235 19.56 -6.71 1.28
C LYS A 235 20.79 -7.47 0.75
N SER A 236 20.58 -8.25 -0.30
CA SER A 236 21.60 -9.09 -0.95
C SER A 236 21.57 -8.92 -2.46
N ASN A 237 21.09 -7.79 -2.98
CA ASN A 237 21.10 -7.54 -4.42
C ASN A 237 21.77 -6.19 -4.70
N TYR A 238 22.73 -6.20 -5.62
CA TYR A 238 23.28 -4.99 -6.19
C TYR A 238 22.36 -4.49 -7.30
N SER A 239 22.04 -3.20 -7.24
CA SER A 239 21.42 -2.45 -8.33
C SER A 239 22.48 -1.52 -8.90
N VAL A 240 22.76 -1.65 -10.19
CA VAL A 240 23.75 -0.86 -10.92
C VAL A 240 23.04 -0.13 -12.06
N SER A 241 23.01 1.20 -11.99
CA SER A 241 22.42 2.05 -13.03
C SER A 241 23.53 2.90 -13.63
N CYS A 242 23.69 2.88 -14.95
CA CYS A 242 24.75 3.66 -15.59
C CYS A 242 24.23 4.58 -16.67
N ILE A 243 24.97 5.66 -16.89
CA ILE A 243 24.80 6.64 -17.96
C ILE A 243 26.08 6.60 -18.77
N ARG A 244 25.98 6.15 -20.02
CA ARG A 244 27.10 6.04 -20.95
C ARG A 244 27.43 7.40 -21.58
N PRO A 245 28.59 7.54 -22.25
CA PRO A 245 28.95 8.79 -22.93
C PRO A 245 28.02 9.21 -24.06
N ASP A 246 27.26 8.26 -24.63
CA ASP A 246 26.22 8.50 -25.65
C ASP A 246 24.85 8.86 -25.06
N GLU A 247 24.81 9.17 -23.75
CA GLU A 247 23.60 9.45 -22.97
C GLU A 247 22.63 8.26 -22.84
N SER A 248 22.98 7.08 -23.35
CA SER A 248 22.18 5.87 -23.12
C SER A 248 22.28 5.43 -21.66
N THR A 249 21.18 4.87 -21.15
CA THR A 249 21.08 4.39 -19.77
C THR A 249 20.79 2.90 -19.73
N VAL A 250 21.44 2.21 -18.79
CA VAL A 250 21.22 0.78 -18.56
C VAL A 250 21.11 0.52 -17.06
N ASN A 251 20.25 -0.42 -16.70
CA ASN A 251 20.06 -0.87 -15.33
C ASN A 251 20.32 -2.37 -15.27
N LEU A 252 21.14 -2.79 -14.33
CA LEU A 252 21.45 -4.19 -14.06
C LEU A 252 21.15 -4.48 -12.59
N GLN A 253 20.58 -5.65 -12.32
CA GLN A 253 20.31 -6.13 -10.98
C GLN A 253 20.82 -7.56 -10.83
N LEU A 254 21.66 -7.81 -9.84
CA LEU A 254 22.26 -9.11 -9.59
C LEU A 254 22.31 -9.41 -8.10
N ASN A 255 22.29 -10.70 -7.77
CA ASN A 255 22.48 -11.15 -6.40
C ASN A 255 23.93 -10.85 -5.96
N SER A 256 24.09 -10.27 -4.78
CA SER A 256 25.35 -9.90 -4.11
C SER A 256 26.29 -11.09 -3.88
N ASP A 257 25.80 -12.33 -3.98
CA ASP A 257 26.62 -13.53 -4.00
C ASP A 257 27.60 -13.53 -5.20
N GLN A 258 27.29 -12.80 -6.27
CA GLN A 258 28.24 -12.47 -7.34
C GLN A 258 29.11 -11.28 -6.92
N LYS A 259 30.38 -11.55 -6.62
CA LYS A 259 31.29 -10.63 -5.89
C LYS A 259 32.02 -9.59 -6.74
N ASP A 260 31.79 -9.55 -8.05
CA ASP A 260 32.57 -8.70 -8.97
C ASP A 260 31.77 -7.49 -9.44
N LEU A 261 31.82 -6.40 -8.66
CA LEU A 261 31.21 -5.13 -9.05
C LEU A 261 31.92 -4.50 -10.25
N ALA A 262 33.23 -4.72 -10.43
CA ALA A 262 33.94 -4.17 -11.57
C ALA A 262 33.41 -4.74 -12.90
N LEU A 263 33.15 -6.06 -12.94
CA LEU A 263 32.55 -6.70 -14.12
C LEU A 263 31.13 -6.20 -14.38
N MET A 264 30.32 -5.97 -13.33
CA MET A 264 28.98 -5.40 -13.49
C MET A 264 29.02 -3.96 -14.00
N ILE A 265 29.88 -3.11 -13.45
CA ILE A 265 30.05 -1.72 -13.87
C ILE A 265 30.50 -1.69 -15.33
N ARG A 266 31.42 -2.60 -15.71
CA ARG A 266 31.84 -2.79 -17.10
C ARG A 266 30.68 -3.17 -18.00
N GLN A 267 29.93 -4.22 -17.68
CA GLN A 267 28.79 -4.68 -18.48
C GLN A 267 27.72 -3.60 -18.65
N CYS A 268 27.53 -2.76 -17.63
CA CYS A 268 26.60 -1.64 -17.71
C CYS A 268 27.10 -0.57 -18.71
N LEU A 269 28.37 -0.16 -18.58
CA LEU A 269 28.94 0.96 -19.34
C LEU A 269 29.39 0.59 -20.76
N GLU A 270 29.73 -0.66 -21.01
CA GLU A 270 30.01 -1.14 -22.37
C GLU A 270 28.70 -1.27 -23.14
N THR A 271 28.67 -0.72 -24.35
CA THR A 271 27.66 -1.05 -25.34
C THR A 271 27.95 -2.47 -25.83
N THR A 272 27.03 -3.40 -25.57
CA THR A 272 26.99 -4.66 -26.32
C THR A 272 26.79 -4.30 -27.79
N LEU A 273 27.88 -4.34 -28.56
CA LEU A 273 27.84 -4.37 -30.02
C LEU A 273 27.25 -5.69 -30.51
#